data_AF-A0A3N5KF75-F1
#
_entry.id   AF-A0A3N5KF75-F1
#
_cell.length_a   1.000
_cell.length_b   1.000
_cell.length_c   1.000
_cell.angle_alpha   90.00
_cell.angle_beta   90.00
_cell.angle_gamma   90.00
#
_symmetry.space_group_name_H-M   'P 1'
#
loop_
_entity.id
_entity.type
_entity.pdbx_description
1 polymer ?
#
loop_
_entity_poly.entity_id
_entity_poly.type
_entity_poly.pdbx_seq_one_letter_code
_entity_poly.pdbx_strand_id
1 'polypeptide(L)'
;MKHDGPDIVYGKHVFTEEIMSLQFIKMAWIWLAQKKWACRLIVKFGLFVLLFLVITMPNPWLTVKQIAAYIDIEALLNPDFPQMKEINAAIDARLPLHSTFNEEYQTIVKFVYDSIRYEFDWDNWQNSEYWPSAVDVWQRKREDCDGRAILAASIFRSRGYSDATVVASLRHLWIKVGNQELMGPDKEKLMIVEKGKKHFLLPSLNYMLESFADQLYYYPLSRMVLILCGSLILLFHPHKSSILFLTLLATANFGLILIVDWSRYVSYYGQMKLTLGFIAGSLLMFASIVTAWRPQWCRIILCSRKLNIHKTEIS
;
A
#
# COMPACT_ATOMS: atom_id res chain seq x y z
N MET A 1 -47.29 -22.82 36.84
CA MET A 1 -46.41 -22.86 35.65
C MET A 1 -45.00 -22.53 36.10
N LYS A 2 -44.12 -23.53 36.19
CA LYS A 2 -42.69 -23.36 36.47
C LYS A 2 -41.99 -23.12 35.12
N HIS A 3 -41.28 -22.01 35.01
CA HIS A 3 -40.41 -21.73 33.88
C HIS A 3 -39.03 -22.31 34.19
N ASP A 4 -38.69 -23.41 33.53
CA ASP A 4 -37.32 -23.94 33.50
C ASP A 4 -36.54 -23.14 32.46
N GLY A 5 -35.64 -22.27 32.93
CA GLY A 5 -34.68 -21.56 32.09
C GLY A 5 -33.44 -22.42 31.84
N PRO A 6 -32.84 -22.38 30.62
CA PRO A 6 -31.67 -23.19 30.31
C PRO A 6 -30.45 -22.74 31.12
N ASP A 7 -29.77 -23.70 31.75
CA ASP A 7 -28.50 -23.49 32.42
C ASP A 7 -27.43 -23.09 31.41
N ILE A 8 -27.06 -21.81 31.46
CA ILE A 8 -26.00 -21.23 30.65
C ILE A 8 -24.64 -21.65 31.23
N VAL A 9 -24.06 -22.73 30.71
CA VAL A 9 -22.68 -23.16 30.98
C VAL A 9 -21.72 -22.35 30.08
N TYR A 10 -21.44 -21.10 30.44
CA TYR A 10 -20.35 -20.32 29.81
C TYR A 10 -19.13 -20.26 30.73
N GLY A 11 -17.93 -20.54 30.18
CA GLY A 11 -16.78 -19.68 30.53
C GLY A 11 -15.50 -20.29 31.09
N LYS A 12 -15.28 -21.62 31.15
CA LYS A 12 -13.98 -22.16 31.61
C LYS A 12 -13.01 -22.64 30.52
N HIS A 13 -13.49 -23.06 29.35
CA HIS A 13 -12.61 -23.61 28.31
C HIS A 13 -11.90 -22.56 27.43
N VAL A 14 -12.46 -21.35 27.30
CA VAL A 14 -11.89 -20.32 26.41
C VAL A 14 -10.61 -19.69 26.97
N PHE A 15 -10.50 -19.54 28.30
CA PHE A 15 -9.37 -18.85 28.92
C PHE A 15 -8.04 -19.64 28.86
N THR A 16 -8.12 -20.97 28.78
CA THR A 16 -6.92 -21.82 28.73
C THR A 16 -6.20 -21.77 27.38
N GLU A 17 -6.93 -21.57 26.28
CA GLU A 17 -6.32 -21.55 24.93
C GLU A 17 -5.50 -20.28 24.68
N GLU A 18 -6.00 -19.12 25.15
CA GLU A 18 -5.31 -17.83 24.98
C GLU A 18 -3.96 -17.79 25.71
N ILE A 19 -3.90 -18.31 26.94
CA ILE A 19 -2.65 -18.33 27.73
C ILE A 19 -1.58 -19.19 27.05
N MET A 20 -1.95 -20.33 26.48
CA MET A 20 -1.00 -21.18 25.75
C MET A 20 -0.43 -20.48 24.52
N SER A 21 -1.26 -19.69 23.80
CA SER A 21 -0.82 -18.97 22.61
C SER A 21 0.27 -17.92 22.91
N LEU A 22 0.12 -17.14 23.99
CA LEU A 22 1.06 -16.09 24.37
C LEU A 22 2.39 -16.68 24.84
N GLN A 23 2.36 -17.80 25.56
CA GLN A 23 3.57 -18.51 25.97
C GLN A 23 4.35 -19.03 24.77
N PHE A 24 3.66 -19.61 23.77
CA PHE A 24 4.29 -20.08 22.55
C PHE A 24 4.97 -18.95 21.78
N ILE A 25 4.28 -17.82 21.57
CA ILE A 25 4.84 -16.64 20.89
C ILE A 25 6.10 -16.14 21.63
N LYS A 26 6.04 -16.05 22.96
CA LYS A 26 7.19 -15.62 23.78
C LYS A 26 8.38 -16.59 23.63
N MET A 27 8.14 -17.90 23.66
CA MET A 27 9.18 -18.90 23.47
C MET A 27 9.81 -18.83 22.08
N ALA A 28 8.99 -18.71 21.03
CA ALA A 28 9.48 -18.52 19.66
C ALA A 28 10.34 -17.25 19.52
N TRP A 29 9.92 -16.15 20.16
CA TRP A 29 10.67 -14.89 20.13
C TRP A 29 12.01 -14.98 20.86
N ILE A 30 12.06 -15.66 22.01
CA ILE A 30 13.30 -15.93 22.76
C ILE A 30 14.22 -16.84 21.95
N TRP A 31 13.69 -17.91 21.36
CA TRP A 31 14.43 -18.82 20.49
C TRP A 31 15.05 -18.07 19.30
N LEU A 32 14.28 -17.18 18.67
CA LEU A 32 14.77 -16.36 17.55
C LEU A 32 15.87 -15.38 17.99
N ALA A 33 15.74 -14.81 19.20
CA ALA A 33 16.75 -13.92 19.76
C ALA A 33 18.10 -14.61 19.99
N GLN A 34 18.10 -15.93 20.26
CA GLN A 34 19.30 -16.75 20.47
C GLN A 34 19.99 -17.18 19.17
N LYS A 35 19.36 -17.02 17.99
CA LYS A 35 19.98 -17.37 16.71
C LYS A 35 21.09 -16.40 16.31
N LYS A 36 21.97 -16.85 15.40
CA LYS A 36 22.97 -16.01 14.75
C LYS A 36 22.30 -14.79 14.12
N TRP A 37 22.99 -13.65 14.15
CA TRP A 37 22.43 -12.37 13.71
C TRP A 37 21.84 -12.39 12.30
N ALA A 38 22.53 -13.02 11.33
CA ALA A 38 22.04 -13.11 9.96
C ALA A 38 20.72 -13.89 9.86
N CYS A 39 20.63 -15.05 10.52
CA CYS A 39 19.40 -15.85 10.59
C CYS A 39 18.26 -15.05 11.23
N ARG A 40 18.53 -14.35 12.33
CA ARG A 40 17.54 -13.49 12.99
C ARG A 40 17.03 -12.38 12.06
N LEU A 41 17.92 -11.72 11.32
CA LEU A 41 17.51 -10.69 10.37
C LEU A 41 16.68 -11.25 9.22
N ILE A 42 17.08 -12.38 8.63
CA ILE A 42 16.34 -13.02 7.54
C ILE A 42 14.92 -13.39 8.00
N VAL A 43 14.78 -14.03 9.16
CA VAL A 43 13.46 -14.40 9.71
C VAL A 43 12.62 -13.17 10.01
N LYS A 44 13.18 -12.15 10.68
CA LYS A 44 12.44 -10.90 10.99
C LYS A 44 12.03 -10.15 9.73
N PHE A 45 12.90 -10.10 8.72
CA PHE A 45 12.59 -9.50 7.43
C PHE A 45 11.48 -10.27 6.71
N GLY A 46 11.56 -11.61 6.67
CA GLY A 46 10.49 -12.45 6.12
C GLY A 46 9.14 -12.24 6.82
N LEU A 47 9.14 -12.16 8.15
CA LEU A 47 7.94 -11.83 8.93
C LEU A 47 7.43 -10.42 8.65
N PHE A 48 8.32 -9.44 8.46
CA PHE A 48 7.93 -8.08 8.09
C PHE A 48 7.30 -8.04 6.70
N VAL A 49 7.90 -8.72 5.70
CA VAL A 49 7.33 -8.83 4.35
C VAL A 49 5.96 -9.49 4.40
N LEU A 50 5.81 -10.58 5.15
CA LEU A 50 4.51 -11.25 5.32
C LEU A 50 3.48 -10.32 5.97
N LEU A 51 3.85 -9.65 7.06
CA LEU A 51 2.99 -8.68 7.73
C LEU A 51 2.57 -7.55 6.77
N PHE A 52 3.53 -7.00 6.03
CA PHE A 52 3.29 -5.95 5.05
C PHE A 52 2.28 -6.44 4.02
N LEU A 53 2.52 -7.58 3.38
CA LEU A 53 1.61 -8.16 2.38
C LEU A 53 0.23 -8.44 2.96
N VAL A 54 0.09 -8.97 4.17
CA VAL A 54 -1.23 -9.21 4.78
C VAL A 54 -2.00 -7.90 5.01
N ILE A 55 -1.31 -6.82 5.37
CA ILE A 55 -1.95 -5.53 5.64
C ILE A 55 -2.26 -4.76 4.34
N THR A 56 -1.33 -4.76 3.39
CA THR A 56 -1.43 -3.96 2.15
C THR A 56 -2.13 -4.73 1.04
N MET A 57 -1.93 -6.04 0.97
CA MET A 57 -2.42 -6.91 -0.10
C MET A 57 -3.08 -8.18 0.47
N PRO A 58 -4.15 -8.04 1.28
CA PRO A 58 -4.81 -9.17 1.93
C PRO A 58 -5.35 -10.20 0.94
N ASN A 59 -5.60 -9.81 -0.32
CA ASN A 59 -6.00 -10.73 -1.39
C ASN A 59 -4.79 -11.08 -2.29
N PRO A 60 -4.10 -12.22 -2.06
CA PRO A 60 -2.91 -12.59 -2.82
C PRO A 60 -3.22 -12.92 -4.29
N TRP A 61 -4.46 -13.30 -4.60
CA TRP A 61 -4.86 -13.56 -5.98
C TRP A 61 -4.86 -12.28 -6.82
N LEU A 62 -5.34 -11.17 -6.25
CA LEU A 62 -5.25 -9.86 -6.90
C LEU A 62 -3.80 -9.40 -7.05
N THR A 63 -2.91 -9.73 -6.12
CA THR A 63 -1.47 -9.47 -6.27
C THR A 63 -0.87 -10.20 -7.47
N VAL A 64 -1.24 -11.46 -7.70
CA VAL A 64 -0.79 -12.21 -8.88
C VAL A 64 -1.30 -11.56 -10.17
N LYS A 65 -2.57 -11.17 -10.20
CA LYS A 65 -3.14 -10.42 -11.33
C LYS A 65 -2.45 -9.07 -11.54
N GLN A 66 -2.11 -8.36 -10.47
CA GLN A 66 -1.40 -7.09 -10.54
C GLN A 66 0.01 -7.24 -11.14
N ILE A 67 0.72 -8.29 -10.76
CA ILE A 67 2.02 -8.60 -11.38
C ILE A 67 1.86 -8.88 -12.87
N ALA A 68 0.83 -9.65 -13.26
CA ALA A 68 0.54 -9.89 -14.67
C ALA A 68 0.18 -8.59 -15.42
N ALA A 69 -0.62 -7.71 -14.81
CA ALA A 69 -0.95 -6.38 -15.32
C ALA A 69 0.30 -5.51 -15.55
N TYR A 70 1.24 -5.50 -14.59
CA TYR A 70 2.51 -4.77 -14.77
C TYR A 70 3.38 -5.34 -15.88
N ILE A 71 3.32 -6.64 -16.12
CA ILE A 71 4.04 -7.28 -17.24
C ILE A 71 3.36 -6.95 -18.58
N ASP A 72 2.03 -6.99 -18.63
CA ASP A 72 1.23 -6.76 -19.82
C ASP A 72 -0.02 -5.90 -19.52
N ILE A 73 0.11 -4.60 -19.75
CA ILE A 73 -0.97 -3.63 -19.50
C ILE A 73 -1.99 -3.69 -20.64
N GLU A 74 -1.54 -4.06 -21.84
CA GLU A 74 -2.39 -4.14 -23.02
C GLU A 74 -3.47 -5.22 -22.84
N ALA A 75 -3.16 -6.29 -22.10
CA ALA A 75 -4.13 -7.31 -21.69
C ALA A 75 -5.27 -6.79 -20.79
N LEU A 76 -5.12 -5.62 -20.15
CA LEU A 76 -6.20 -4.99 -19.36
C LEU A 76 -7.20 -4.25 -20.25
N LEU A 77 -6.74 -3.83 -21.43
CA LEU A 77 -7.57 -3.14 -22.41
C LEU A 77 -8.42 -4.16 -23.15
N ASN A 78 -9.70 -3.84 -23.32
CA ASN A 78 -10.62 -4.72 -24.04
C ASN A 78 -11.59 -3.84 -24.84
N PRO A 79 -11.30 -3.52 -26.11
CA PRO A 79 -12.20 -2.70 -26.93
C PRO A 79 -13.45 -3.47 -27.38
N ASP A 80 -13.49 -4.79 -27.24
CA ASP A 80 -14.51 -5.66 -27.87
C ASP A 80 -15.39 -6.39 -26.85
N PHE A 81 -15.41 -5.99 -25.57
CA PHE A 81 -16.28 -6.66 -24.60
C PHE A 81 -17.77 -6.36 -24.86
N PRO A 82 -18.70 -7.28 -24.52
CA PRO A 82 -20.10 -7.20 -24.97
C PRO A 82 -20.82 -5.88 -24.68
N GLN A 83 -20.57 -5.27 -23.52
CA GLN A 83 -21.19 -4.01 -23.11
C GLN A 83 -20.62 -2.77 -23.81
N MET A 84 -19.54 -2.89 -24.59
CA MET A 84 -18.96 -1.76 -25.32
C MET A 84 -19.94 -1.16 -26.34
N LYS A 85 -20.83 -1.96 -26.92
CA LYS A 85 -21.88 -1.47 -27.83
C LYS A 85 -22.85 -0.51 -27.11
N GLU A 86 -23.25 -0.86 -25.89
CA GLU A 86 -24.12 -0.02 -25.05
C GLU A 86 -23.40 1.26 -24.63
N ILE A 87 -22.13 1.14 -24.21
CA ILE A 87 -21.29 2.29 -23.85
C ILE A 87 -21.16 3.26 -25.02
N ASN A 88 -20.83 2.77 -26.21
CA ASN A 88 -20.68 3.60 -27.40
C ASN A 88 -21.99 4.27 -27.81
N ALA A 89 -23.13 3.56 -27.77
CA ALA A 89 -24.43 4.15 -28.03
C ALA A 89 -24.78 5.26 -27.02
N ALA A 90 -24.43 5.08 -25.74
CA ALA A 90 -24.65 6.08 -24.70
C ALA A 90 -23.74 7.32 -24.87
N ILE A 91 -22.54 7.15 -25.41
CA ILE A 91 -21.64 8.26 -25.78
C ILE A 91 -22.19 8.98 -27.01
N ASP A 92 -22.61 8.25 -28.05
CA ASP A 92 -23.17 8.83 -29.28
C ASP A 92 -24.40 9.68 -28.98
N ALA A 93 -25.25 9.25 -28.04
CA ALA A 93 -26.40 10.02 -27.59
C ALA A 93 -26.04 11.36 -26.90
N ARG A 94 -24.79 11.54 -26.46
CA ARG A 94 -24.27 12.77 -25.84
C ARG A 94 -23.51 13.65 -26.84
N LEU A 95 -23.15 13.13 -28.01
CA LEU A 95 -22.38 13.87 -29.00
C LEU A 95 -23.28 14.80 -29.83
N PRO A 96 -22.89 16.06 -30.03
CA PRO A 96 -23.53 16.93 -31.01
C PRO A 96 -23.46 16.32 -32.41
N LEU A 97 -24.47 16.62 -33.25
CA LEU A 97 -24.37 16.36 -34.68
C LEU A 97 -23.13 17.08 -35.24
N HIS A 98 -22.27 16.34 -35.96
CA HIS A 98 -20.99 16.83 -36.49
C HIS A 98 -19.94 17.21 -35.44
N SER A 99 -19.87 16.47 -34.33
CA SER A 99 -18.84 16.65 -33.32
C SER A 99 -17.41 16.60 -33.91
N THR A 100 -16.57 17.52 -33.46
CA THR A 100 -15.12 17.49 -33.68
C THR A 100 -14.45 16.39 -32.85
N PHE A 101 -13.22 16.01 -33.22
CA PHE A 101 -12.42 15.07 -32.42
C PHE A 101 -12.28 15.49 -30.96
N ASN A 102 -12.06 16.79 -30.69
CA ASN A 102 -11.89 17.26 -29.32
C ASN A 102 -13.19 17.14 -28.51
N GLU A 103 -14.35 17.44 -29.11
CA GLU A 103 -15.65 17.27 -28.45
C GLU A 103 -15.92 15.80 -28.14
N GLU A 104 -15.56 14.90 -29.06
CA GLU A 104 -15.64 13.46 -28.81
C GLU A 104 -14.74 13.02 -27.66
N TYR A 105 -13.49 13.50 -27.63
CA TYR A 105 -12.53 13.16 -26.58
C TYR A 105 -13.04 13.58 -25.20
N GLN A 106 -13.51 14.82 -25.08
CA GLN A 106 -14.07 15.35 -23.83
C GLN A 106 -15.35 14.62 -23.43
N THR A 107 -16.18 14.24 -24.40
CA THR A 107 -17.42 13.49 -24.14
C THR A 107 -17.12 12.10 -23.60
N ILE A 108 -16.14 11.38 -24.16
CA ILE A 108 -15.70 10.07 -23.67
C ILE A 108 -15.15 10.19 -22.24
N VAL A 109 -14.24 11.14 -21.99
CA VAL A 109 -13.66 11.36 -20.65
C VAL A 109 -14.75 11.67 -19.62
N LYS A 110 -15.67 12.59 -19.95
CA LYS A 110 -16.79 12.95 -19.08
C LYS A 110 -17.70 11.75 -18.85
N PHE A 111 -18.01 10.97 -19.89
CA PHE A 111 -18.79 9.75 -19.76
C PHE A 111 -18.18 8.78 -18.75
N VAL A 112 -16.87 8.54 -18.80
CA VAL A 112 -16.19 7.67 -17.84
C VAL A 112 -16.29 8.21 -16.42
N TYR A 113 -16.05 9.51 -16.22
CA TYR A 113 -16.15 10.14 -14.90
C TYR A 113 -17.57 10.09 -14.32
N ASP A 114 -18.59 10.26 -15.16
CA ASP A 114 -19.99 10.17 -14.75
C ASP A 114 -20.41 8.72 -14.46
N SER A 115 -19.82 7.74 -15.17
CA SER A 115 -20.25 6.34 -15.13
C SER A 115 -19.53 5.49 -14.08
N ILE A 116 -18.31 5.86 -13.71
CA ILE A 116 -17.46 5.11 -12.77
C ILE A 116 -17.19 6.00 -11.57
N ARG A 117 -17.75 5.67 -10.40
CA ARG A 117 -17.50 6.44 -9.16
C ARG A 117 -16.02 6.37 -8.76
N TYR A 118 -15.43 7.47 -8.31
CA TYR A 118 -14.05 7.46 -7.80
C TYR A 118 -13.99 6.75 -6.46
N GLU A 119 -13.18 5.72 -6.32
CA GLU A 119 -12.98 4.97 -5.07
C GLU A 119 -11.60 4.31 -5.09
N PHE A 120 -10.84 4.47 -4.02
CA PHE A 120 -9.48 3.92 -3.92
C PHE A 120 -9.49 2.39 -3.86
N ASP A 121 -8.40 1.79 -4.32
CA ASP A 121 -8.23 0.33 -4.34
C ASP A 121 -8.38 -0.34 -2.97
N TRP A 122 -7.94 0.30 -1.89
CA TRP A 122 -8.05 -0.32 -0.56
C TRP A 122 -9.49 -0.38 -0.06
N ASP A 123 -10.40 0.45 -0.59
CA ASP A 123 -11.84 0.43 -0.31
C ASP A 123 -12.57 -0.48 -1.30
N ASN A 124 -12.15 -0.47 -2.58
CA ASN A 124 -12.80 -1.23 -3.65
C ASN A 124 -12.33 -2.70 -3.72
N TRP A 125 -11.02 -2.94 -3.68
CA TRP A 125 -10.35 -4.24 -3.87
C TRP A 125 -9.74 -4.81 -2.59
N GLN A 126 -9.72 -4.03 -1.51
CA GLN A 126 -9.04 -4.32 -0.25
C GLN A 126 -7.49 -4.38 -0.34
N ASN A 127 -6.92 -4.30 -1.54
CA ASN A 127 -5.48 -4.19 -1.76
C ASN A 127 -5.09 -2.70 -1.89
N SER A 128 -3.84 -2.37 -1.56
CA SER A 128 -3.34 -0.99 -1.69
C SER A 128 -3.24 -0.51 -3.13
N GLU A 129 -3.19 -1.44 -4.08
CA GLU A 129 -3.03 -1.20 -5.51
C GLU A 129 -3.58 -2.41 -6.28
N TYR A 130 -4.42 -2.18 -7.29
CA TYR A 130 -4.90 -3.19 -8.23
C TYR A 130 -5.46 -2.56 -9.51
N TRP A 131 -4.81 -2.83 -10.65
CA TRP A 131 -5.20 -2.37 -11.97
C TRP A 131 -6.20 -3.36 -12.59
N PRO A 132 -7.50 -3.02 -12.62
CA PRO A 132 -8.55 -3.88 -13.15
C PRO A 132 -8.50 -3.99 -14.68
N SER A 133 -9.15 -5.00 -15.25
CA SER A 133 -9.48 -4.98 -16.69
C SER A 133 -10.63 -4.00 -16.97
N ALA A 134 -10.77 -3.50 -18.20
CA ALA A 134 -11.90 -2.64 -18.57
C ALA A 134 -13.28 -3.27 -18.27
N VAL A 135 -13.37 -4.61 -18.37
CA VAL A 135 -14.57 -5.37 -18.01
C VAL A 135 -14.85 -5.28 -16.51
N ASP A 136 -13.83 -5.49 -15.67
CA ASP A 136 -13.95 -5.40 -14.21
C ASP A 136 -14.40 -3.99 -13.78
N VAL A 137 -13.80 -2.94 -14.36
CA VAL A 137 -14.16 -1.53 -14.11
C VAL A 137 -15.64 -1.31 -14.41
N TRP A 138 -16.09 -1.73 -15.59
CA TRP A 138 -17.47 -1.55 -16.03
C TRP A 138 -18.47 -2.31 -15.15
N GLN A 139 -18.13 -3.53 -14.71
CA GLN A 139 -19.00 -4.32 -13.84
C GLN A 139 -19.09 -3.72 -12.43
N ARG A 140 -17.99 -3.20 -11.89
CA ARG A 140 -17.97 -2.62 -10.54
C ARG A 140 -18.56 -1.22 -10.45
N LYS A 141 -18.47 -0.43 -11.53
CA LYS A 141 -18.92 0.98 -11.57
C LYS A 141 -18.22 1.88 -10.55
N ARG A 142 -17.08 1.46 -10.01
CA ARG A 142 -16.24 2.23 -9.09
C ARG A 142 -14.78 1.86 -9.28
N GLU A 143 -13.94 2.87 -9.42
CA GLU A 143 -12.48 2.78 -9.48
C GLU A 143 -11.83 4.15 -9.30
N ASP A 144 -10.53 4.14 -8.97
CA ASP A 144 -9.71 5.34 -8.98
C ASP A 144 -9.19 5.70 -10.39
N CYS A 145 -8.06 6.41 -10.46
CA CYS A 145 -7.49 6.88 -11.72
C CYS A 145 -7.13 5.77 -12.69
N ASP A 146 -6.67 4.62 -12.20
CA ASP A 146 -6.10 3.55 -13.03
C ASP A 146 -7.16 2.84 -13.89
N GLY A 147 -8.24 2.35 -13.27
CA GLY A 147 -9.33 1.66 -13.92
C GLY A 147 -10.14 2.59 -14.79
N ARG A 148 -10.31 3.86 -14.38
CA ARG A 148 -10.92 4.89 -15.24
C ARG A 148 -10.10 5.10 -16.52
N ALA A 149 -8.77 5.17 -16.42
CA ALA A 149 -7.89 5.30 -17.59
C ALA A 149 -7.94 4.04 -18.48
N ILE A 150 -7.90 2.85 -17.91
CA ILE A 150 -8.00 1.57 -18.62
C ILE A 150 -9.32 1.44 -19.40
N LEU A 151 -10.44 1.79 -18.76
CA LEU A 151 -11.74 1.80 -19.42
C LEU A 151 -11.80 2.86 -20.53
N ALA A 152 -11.32 4.07 -20.26
CA ALA A 152 -11.31 5.14 -21.26
C ALA A 152 -10.51 4.72 -22.50
N ALA A 153 -9.28 4.21 -22.32
CA ALA A 153 -8.44 3.73 -23.42
C ALA A 153 -9.13 2.62 -24.23
N SER A 154 -9.84 1.70 -23.56
CA SER A 154 -10.62 0.66 -24.23
C SER A 154 -11.77 1.23 -25.08
N ILE A 155 -12.49 2.23 -24.55
CA ILE A 155 -13.55 2.94 -25.29
C ILE A 155 -12.97 3.63 -26.52
N PHE A 156 -11.88 4.41 -26.36
CA PHE A 156 -11.20 5.07 -27.48
C PHE A 156 -10.82 4.07 -28.58
N ARG A 157 -10.22 2.93 -28.22
CA ARG A 157 -9.87 1.89 -29.20
C ARG A 157 -11.09 1.30 -29.90
N SER A 158 -12.17 1.05 -29.17
CA SER A 158 -13.42 0.54 -29.76
C SER A 158 -14.05 1.51 -30.78
N ARG A 159 -13.72 2.80 -30.68
CA ARG A 159 -14.20 3.87 -31.55
C ARG A 159 -13.21 4.22 -32.69
N GLY A 160 -12.17 3.40 -32.87
CA GLY A 160 -11.22 3.54 -33.98
C GLY A 160 -9.92 4.26 -33.65
N TYR A 161 -9.72 4.71 -32.41
CA TYR A 161 -8.46 5.32 -31.97
C TYR A 161 -7.49 4.23 -31.49
N SER A 162 -6.93 3.48 -32.43
CA SER A 162 -6.09 2.31 -32.15
C SER A 162 -4.81 2.62 -31.36
N ASP A 163 -4.36 3.87 -31.37
CA ASP A 163 -3.17 4.34 -30.68
C ASP A 163 -3.43 4.85 -29.26
N ALA A 164 -4.68 4.75 -28.76
CA ALA A 164 -4.98 5.09 -27.38
C ALA A 164 -4.21 4.17 -26.41
N THR A 165 -3.39 4.74 -25.55
CA THR A 165 -2.57 4.02 -24.56
C THR A 165 -2.66 4.64 -23.18
N VAL A 166 -2.27 3.86 -22.18
CA VAL A 166 -2.17 4.30 -20.79
C VAL A 166 -0.79 4.90 -20.54
N VAL A 167 -0.75 6.02 -19.82
CA VAL A 167 0.45 6.67 -19.32
C VAL A 167 0.36 6.70 -17.80
N ALA A 168 1.49 6.46 -17.13
CA ALA A 168 1.53 6.42 -15.67
C ALA A 168 2.63 7.31 -15.10
N SER A 169 2.34 7.89 -13.94
CA SER A 169 3.31 8.53 -13.05
C SER A 169 3.40 7.76 -11.73
N LEU A 170 4.04 8.32 -10.70
CA LEU A 170 4.04 7.73 -9.35
C LEU A 170 2.73 8.00 -8.59
N ARG A 171 1.86 8.89 -9.10
CA ARG A 171 0.66 9.39 -8.41
C ARG A 171 -0.63 9.15 -9.17
N HIS A 172 -0.55 8.99 -10.48
CA HIS A 172 -1.72 9.05 -11.35
C HIS A 172 -1.56 8.20 -12.60
N LEU A 173 -2.67 7.66 -13.09
CA LEU A 173 -2.80 7.02 -14.39
C LEU A 173 -3.74 7.85 -15.27
N TRP A 174 -3.36 8.01 -16.54
CA TRP A 174 -4.19 8.70 -17.52
C TRP A 174 -4.01 8.09 -18.91
N ILE A 175 -4.65 8.67 -19.92
CA ILE A 175 -4.58 8.17 -21.29
C ILE A 175 -3.93 9.18 -22.23
N LYS A 176 -3.30 8.65 -23.28
CA LYS A 176 -2.79 9.39 -24.42
C LYS A 176 -3.44 8.87 -25.70
N VAL A 177 -3.91 9.78 -26.56
CA VAL A 177 -4.46 9.48 -27.89
C VAL A 177 -3.82 10.43 -28.90
N GLY A 178 -3.03 9.90 -29.83
CA GLY A 178 -2.14 10.69 -30.67
C GLY A 178 -1.19 11.56 -29.83
N ASN A 179 -1.28 12.87 -30.02
CA ASN A 179 -0.50 13.85 -29.25
C ASN A 179 -1.27 14.47 -28.07
N GLN A 180 -2.50 14.01 -27.81
CA GLN A 180 -3.34 14.54 -26.75
C GLN A 180 -3.24 13.65 -25.51
N GLU A 181 -3.02 14.27 -24.36
CA GLU A 181 -3.10 13.61 -23.06
C GLU A 181 -4.34 14.07 -22.34
N LEU A 182 -5.16 13.12 -21.95
CA LEU A 182 -6.48 13.35 -21.40
C LEU A 182 -6.53 12.90 -19.95
N MET A 183 -7.61 13.19 -19.24
CA MET A 183 -7.83 12.75 -17.84
C MET A 183 -6.87 13.34 -16.81
N GLY A 184 -6.39 14.57 -17.05
CA GLY A 184 -5.56 15.31 -16.10
C GLY A 184 -4.14 14.72 -16.01
N PRO A 185 -3.32 14.87 -17.07
CA PRO A 185 -1.96 14.37 -17.08
C PRO A 185 -1.14 14.95 -15.92
N ASP A 186 -0.25 14.13 -15.36
CA ASP A 186 0.66 14.56 -14.31
C ASP A 186 1.92 15.24 -14.90
N LYS A 187 2.69 15.93 -14.06
CA LYS A 187 3.88 16.71 -14.46
C LYS A 187 5.02 15.83 -14.96
N GLU A 188 5.19 14.66 -14.37
CA GLU A 188 6.25 13.70 -14.70
C GLU A 188 5.64 12.35 -15.11
N LYS A 189 6.27 11.71 -16.10
CA LYS A 189 5.88 10.39 -16.59
C LYS A 189 6.89 9.38 -16.07
N LEU A 190 6.41 8.31 -15.46
CA LEU A 190 7.23 7.18 -15.04
C LEU A 190 7.28 6.12 -16.11
N MET A 191 6.13 5.84 -16.74
CA MET A 191 6.00 4.79 -17.73
C MET A 191 5.25 5.31 -18.95
N ILE A 192 5.87 5.11 -20.11
CA ILE A 192 5.30 5.46 -21.41
C ILE A 192 5.28 4.19 -22.26
N VAL A 193 4.12 3.88 -22.83
CA VAL A 193 3.98 2.81 -23.83
C VAL A 193 4.03 3.43 -25.22
N GLU A 194 5.13 3.24 -25.93
CA GLU A 194 5.32 3.73 -27.30
C GLU A 194 5.59 2.56 -28.24
N LYS A 195 4.72 2.39 -29.26
CA LYS A 195 4.82 1.30 -30.24
C LYS A 195 4.94 -0.10 -29.60
N GLY A 196 4.17 -0.33 -28.53
CA GLY A 196 4.17 -1.58 -27.77
C GLY A 196 5.39 -1.81 -26.88
N LYS A 197 6.31 -0.83 -26.76
CA LYS A 197 7.46 -0.90 -25.84
C LYS A 197 7.23 -0.02 -24.62
N LYS A 198 7.50 -0.58 -23.43
CA LYS A 198 7.46 0.13 -22.16
C LYS A 198 8.78 0.85 -21.93
N HIS A 199 8.73 2.16 -21.76
CA HIS A 199 9.85 3.00 -21.39
C HIS A 199 9.65 3.48 -19.96
N PHE A 200 10.61 3.17 -19.09
CA PHE A 200 10.63 3.66 -17.71
C PHE A 200 11.57 4.85 -17.60
N LEU A 201 11.08 5.95 -17.02
CA LEU A 201 11.82 7.17 -16.78
C LEU A 201 12.04 7.33 -15.28
N LEU A 202 13.24 7.72 -14.86
CA LEU A 202 13.49 7.99 -13.46
C LEU A 202 12.95 9.39 -13.10
N PRO A 203 12.01 9.51 -12.16
CA PRO A 203 11.48 10.80 -11.76
C PRO A 203 12.48 11.63 -10.95
N SER A 204 12.23 12.93 -10.86
CA SER A 204 13.00 13.81 -9.98
C SER A 204 12.80 13.44 -8.51
N LEU A 205 13.81 13.71 -7.67
CA LEU A 205 13.71 13.46 -6.23
C LEU A 205 12.56 14.24 -5.57
N ASN A 206 12.34 15.49 -6.00
CA ASN A 206 11.24 16.31 -5.49
C ASN A 206 9.89 15.67 -5.82
N TYR A 207 9.73 15.19 -7.06
CA TYR A 207 8.50 14.51 -7.46
C TYR A 207 8.32 13.18 -6.72
N MET A 208 9.39 12.41 -6.46
CA MET A 208 9.30 11.22 -5.60
C MET A 208 8.84 11.56 -4.18
N LEU A 209 9.34 12.63 -3.58
CA LEU A 209 8.94 13.08 -2.25
C LEU A 209 7.49 13.59 -2.21
N GLU A 210 7.07 14.34 -3.23
CA GLU A 210 5.67 14.77 -3.39
C GLU A 210 4.75 13.55 -3.54
N SER A 211 5.14 12.58 -4.36
CA SER A 211 4.38 11.34 -4.57
C SER A 211 4.27 10.53 -3.28
N PHE A 212 5.36 10.44 -2.52
CA PHE A 212 5.36 9.79 -1.22
C PHE A 212 4.46 10.50 -0.21
N ALA A 213 4.44 11.83 -0.21
CA ALA A 213 3.54 12.60 0.64
C ALA A 213 2.06 12.34 0.29
N ASP A 214 1.71 12.31 -1.00
CA ASP A 214 0.35 11.97 -1.43
C ASP A 214 -0.07 10.57 -0.99
N GLN A 215 0.80 9.58 -1.19
CA GLN A 215 0.54 8.21 -0.74
C GLN A 215 0.33 8.17 0.78
N LEU A 216 1.15 8.87 1.56
CA LEU A 216 0.95 8.96 3.01
C LEU A 216 -0.32 9.70 3.42
N TYR A 217 -0.76 10.68 2.63
CA TYR A 217 -1.96 11.46 2.95
C TYR A 217 -3.24 10.65 2.70
N TYR A 218 -3.34 9.97 1.56
CA TYR A 218 -4.56 9.24 1.18
C TYR A 218 -4.65 7.84 1.78
N TYR A 219 -3.51 7.19 2.05
CA TYR A 219 -3.52 5.80 2.49
C TYR A 219 -4.14 5.62 3.90
N PRO A 220 -4.83 4.51 4.20
CA PRO A 220 -5.52 4.35 5.48
C PRO A 220 -4.57 4.38 6.68
N LEU A 221 -4.77 5.36 7.58
CA LEU A 221 -3.96 5.53 8.78
C LEU A 221 -3.92 4.28 9.65
N SER A 222 -5.03 3.54 9.76
CA SER A 222 -5.09 2.28 10.51
C SER A 222 -4.09 1.24 9.98
N ARG A 223 -3.94 1.10 8.66
CA ARG A 223 -2.97 0.21 8.03
C ARG A 223 -1.53 0.67 8.30
N MET A 224 -1.26 1.97 8.23
CA MET A 224 0.07 2.52 8.57
C MET A 224 0.47 2.24 10.02
N VAL A 225 -0.46 2.46 10.96
CA VAL A 225 -0.25 2.19 12.39
C VAL A 225 0.03 0.70 12.60
N LEU A 226 -0.72 -0.21 11.97
CA LEU A 226 -0.47 -1.65 12.08
C LEU A 226 0.92 -2.04 11.55
N ILE A 227 1.33 -1.51 10.40
CA ILE A 227 2.66 -1.74 9.83
C ILE A 227 3.75 -1.23 10.79
N LEU A 228 3.58 -0.02 11.33
CA LEU A 228 4.53 0.57 12.27
C LEU A 228 4.64 -0.24 13.57
N CYS A 229 3.51 -0.59 14.18
CA CYS A 229 3.43 -1.39 15.39
C CYS A 229 4.09 -2.75 15.19
N GLY A 230 3.75 -3.47 14.11
CA GLY A 230 4.34 -4.75 13.80
C GLY A 230 5.84 -4.65 13.49
N SER A 231 6.27 -3.60 12.79
CA SER A 231 7.70 -3.33 12.58
C SER A 231 8.46 -3.16 13.89
N LEU A 232 7.91 -2.39 14.83
CA LEU A 232 8.50 -2.20 16.14
C LEU A 232 8.53 -3.48 16.96
N ILE A 233 7.46 -4.29 16.95
CA ILE A 233 7.44 -5.62 17.58
C ILE A 233 8.58 -6.47 17.01
N LEU A 234 8.71 -6.50 15.68
CA LEU A 234 9.73 -7.28 15.01
C LEU A 234 11.14 -6.79 15.33
N LEU A 235 11.36 -5.50 15.53
CA LEU A 235 12.66 -4.95 15.92
C LEU A 235 12.96 -5.14 17.41
N PHE A 236 11.94 -5.11 18.28
CA PHE A 236 12.09 -5.15 19.73
C PHE A 236 12.62 -6.48 20.25
N HIS A 237 13.45 -6.43 21.28
CA HIS A 237 14.10 -7.60 21.87
C HIS A 237 13.31 -8.09 23.10
N PRO A 238 13.04 -9.41 23.25
CA PRO A 238 12.16 -9.95 24.30
C PRO A 238 12.59 -9.60 25.73
N HIS A 239 13.89 -9.35 25.94
CA HIS A 239 14.45 -9.04 27.26
C HIS A 239 14.43 -7.55 27.64
N LYS A 240 13.86 -6.68 26.79
CA LYS A 240 13.71 -5.26 27.13
C LYS A 240 12.42 -5.06 27.94
N SER A 241 12.39 -4.00 28.75
CA SER A 241 11.22 -3.64 29.58
C SER A 241 9.99 -3.35 28.71
N SER A 242 8.83 -3.88 29.10
CA SER A 242 7.55 -3.59 28.45
C SER A 242 7.20 -2.09 28.49
N ILE A 243 7.61 -1.37 29.55
CA ILE A 243 7.41 0.08 29.64
C ILE A 243 8.18 0.78 28.51
N LEU A 244 9.45 0.40 28.28
CA LEU A 244 10.23 0.93 27.18
C LEU A 244 9.57 0.63 25.82
N PHE A 245 9.04 -0.59 25.63
CA PHE A 245 8.30 -0.93 24.41
C PHE A 245 7.12 0.02 24.17
N LEU A 246 6.27 0.20 25.18
CA LEU A 246 5.10 1.07 25.10
C LEU A 246 5.49 2.53 24.84
N THR A 247 6.55 3.03 25.47
CA THR A 247 7.08 4.38 25.18
C THR A 247 7.54 4.50 23.73
N LEU A 248 8.32 3.54 23.20
CA LEU A 248 8.76 3.56 21.81
C LEU A 248 7.59 3.51 20.83
N LEU A 249 6.56 2.72 21.15
CA LEU A 249 5.34 2.62 20.36
C LEU A 249 4.60 3.96 20.32
N ALA A 250 4.38 4.60 21.48
CA ALA A 250 3.73 5.89 21.57
C ALA A 250 4.52 6.98 20.83
N THR A 251 5.84 7.04 21.04
CA THR A 251 6.74 7.99 20.36
C THR A 251 6.73 7.84 18.86
N ALA A 252 6.79 6.61 18.35
CA ALA A 252 6.77 6.36 16.91
C ALA A 252 5.42 6.72 16.28
N ASN A 253 4.31 6.40 16.94
CA ASN A 253 2.97 6.77 16.46
C ASN A 253 2.77 8.29 16.46
N PHE A 254 3.26 8.98 17.49
CA PHE A 254 3.26 10.45 17.50
C PHE A 254 4.10 11.02 16.34
N GLY A 255 5.26 10.41 16.07
CA GLY A 255 6.07 10.77 14.90
C GLY A 255 5.35 10.54 13.57
N LEU A 256 4.63 9.42 13.41
CA LEU A 256 3.82 9.12 12.24
C LEU A 256 2.72 10.19 12.04
N ILE A 257 2.02 10.59 13.10
CA ILE A 257 0.98 11.63 13.02
C ILE A 257 1.56 12.95 12.50
N LEU A 258 2.74 13.35 12.96
CA LEU A 258 3.40 14.57 12.47
C LEU A 258 3.81 14.47 10.99
N ILE A 259 4.23 13.29 10.53
CA ILE A 259 4.55 13.06 9.12
C ILE A 259 3.29 13.08 8.26
N VAL A 260 2.19 12.47 8.72
CA VAL A 260 0.90 12.49 7.99
C VAL A 260 0.31 13.91 7.94
N ASP A 261 0.47 14.70 9.00
CA ASP A 261 0.09 16.12 8.98
C ASP A 261 0.91 16.93 7.96
N TRP A 262 2.24 16.69 7.92
CA TRP A 262 3.08 17.24 6.86
C TRP A 262 2.65 16.79 5.47
N SER A 263 2.32 15.52 5.29
CA SER A 263 1.95 14.98 3.99
C SER A 263 0.66 15.62 3.49
N ARG A 264 -0.33 15.82 4.38
CA ARG A 264 -1.53 16.61 4.11
C ARG A 264 -1.22 18.03 3.65
N TYR A 265 -0.26 18.71 4.28
CA TYR A 265 0.17 20.05 3.86
C TYR A 265 0.72 20.03 2.43
N VAL A 266 1.62 19.09 2.12
CA VAL A 266 2.23 18.96 0.79
C VAL A 266 1.16 18.67 -0.27
N SER A 267 0.26 17.73 -0.02
CA SER A 267 -0.83 17.38 -0.95
C SER A 267 -1.81 18.52 -1.18
N TYR A 268 -2.18 19.27 -0.12
CA TYR A 268 -3.15 20.36 -0.24
C TYR A 268 -2.58 21.60 -0.96
N TYR A 269 -1.33 21.98 -0.66
CA TYR A 269 -0.72 23.18 -1.24
C TYR A 269 0.08 22.91 -2.52
N GLY A 270 0.34 21.64 -2.85
CA GLY A 270 1.11 21.25 -4.04
C GLY A 270 2.55 21.77 -4.03
N GLN A 271 3.12 21.99 -2.84
CA GLN A 271 4.47 22.53 -2.65
C GLN A 271 5.26 21.66 -1.68
N MET A 272 6.36 21.09 -2.16
CA MET A 272 7.31 20.38 -1.31
C MET A 272 8.05 21.38 -0.41
N LYS A 273 7.67 21.41 0.88
CA LYS A 273 8.36 22.15 1.93
C LYS A 273 8.59 21.23 3.13
N LEU A 274 9.85 21.13 3.56
CA LEU A 274 10.19 20.39 4.78
C LEU A 274 9.81 21.26 5.99
N THR A 275 8.74 20.87 6.68
CA THR A 275 8.28 21.57 7.88
C THR A 275 8.99 21.04 9.12
N LEU A 276 8.92 21.79 10.22
CA LEU A 276 9.38 21.31 11.52
C LEU A 276 8.67 20.01 11.94
N GLY A 277 7.38 19.87 11.60
CA GLY A 277 6.59 18.65 11.85
C GLY A 277 7.18 17.42 11.15
N PHE A 278 7.55 17.54 9.87
CA PHE A 278 8.23 16.47 9.14
C PHE A 278 9.55 16.06 9.80
N ILE A 279 10.39 17.05 10.12
CA ILE A 279 11.71 16.81 10.72
C ILE A 279 11.55 16.14 12.09
N ALA A 280 10.71 16.69 12.97
CA ALA A 280 10.45 16.14 14.29
C ALA A 280 9.85 14.74 14.20
N GLY A 281 8.84 14.53 13.34
CA GLY A 281 8.21 13.23 13.14
C GLY A 281 9.19 12.16 12.66
N SER A 282 10.03 12.52 11.68
CA SER A 282 11.09 11.64 11.17
C SER A 282 12.11 11.28 12.25
N LEU A 283 12.55 12.26 13.05
CA LEU A 283 13.49 12.03 14.16
C LEU A 283 12.90 11.11 15.23
N LEU A 284 11.62 11.29 15.61
CA LEU A 284 10.94 10.45 16.59
C LEU A 284 10.79 9.01 16.12
N MET A 285 10.38 8.81 14.86
CA MET A 285 10.28 7.47 14.27
C MET A 285 11.66 6.80 14.18
N PHE A 286 12.66 7.52 13.67
CA PHE A 286 14.02 7.01 13.55
C PHE A 286 14.63 6.64 14.92
N ALA A 287 14.52 7.53 15.91
CA ALA A 287 15.00 7.27 17.26
C ALA A 287 14.30 6.04 17.88
N SER A 288 13.01 5.86 17.61
CA SER A 288 12.25 4.71 18.08
C SER A 288 12.74 3.40 17.45
N ILE A 289 12.93 3.40 16.13
CA ILE A 289 13.46 2.26 15.36
C ILE A 289 14.88 1.89 15.82
N VAL A 290 15.78 2.87 15.92
CA VAL A 290 17.17 2.65 16.35
C VAL A 290 17.21 2.11 17.78
N THR A 291 16.41 2.67 18.69
CA THR A 291 16.34 2.21 20.09
C THR A 291 15.73 0.81 20.21
N ALA A 292 14.70 0.50 19.40
CA ALA A 292 14.11 -0.83 19.31
C ALA A 292 15.14 -1.86 18.81
N TRP A 293 15.84 -1.53 17.72
CA TRP A 293 16.83 -2.40 17.07
C TRP A 293 18.08 -2.63 17.93
N ARG A 294 18.53 -1.61 18.69
CA ARG A 294 19.82 -1.59 19.41
C ARG A 294 20.10 -2.95 20.05
N PRO A 295 21.03 -3.73 19.47
CA PRO A 295 21.21 -5.11 19.85
C PRO A 295 21.90 -5.21 21.21
N GLN A 296 21.47 -6.14 22.06
CA GLN A 296 22.03 -6.37 23.40
C GLN A 296 23.43 -7.05 23.36
N TRP A 297 24.19 -6.95 22.27
CA TRP A 297 25.53 -7.54 22.13
C TRP A 297 26.44 -7.19 23.32
N CYS A 298 26.28 -5.99 23.90
CA CYS A 298 27.06 -5.56 25.06
C CYS A 298 26.88 -6.44 26.31
N ARG A 299 25.74 -7.12 26.52
CA ARG A 299 25.54 -7.95 27.73
C ARG A 299 25.95 -9.41 27.55
N ILE A 300 25.79 -9.99 26.36
CA ILE A 300 26.12 -11.41 26.13
C ILE A 300 27.64 -11.62 26.17
N ILE A 301 28.43 -10.69 25.60
CA ILE A 301 29.90 -10.77 25.65
C ILE A 301 30.40 -10.67 27.09
N LEU A 302 29.84 -9.76 27.90
CA LEU A 302 30.22 -9.59 29.31
C LEU A 302 29.81 -10.80 30.17
N CYS A 303 28.69 -11.46 29.87
CA CYS A 303 28.25 -12.63 30.63
C CYS A 303 29.06 -13.89 30.30
N SER A 304 29.45 -14.09 29.02
CA SER A 304 30.34 -15.22 28.66
C SER A 304 31.75 -15.06 29.24
N ARG A 305 32.25 -13.82 29.39
CA ARG A 305 33.54 -13.56 30.04
C ARG A 305 33.52 -13.91 31.53
N LYS A 306 32.45 -13.60 32.26
CA LYS A 306 32.33 -13.98 33.68
C LYS A 306 32.27 -15.49 33.91
N LEU A 307 31.64 -16.25 33.01
CA LEU A 307 31.59 -17.71 33.12
C LEU A 307 32.92 -18.39 32.80
N ASN A 308 33.79 -17.78 31.99
CA ASN A 308 35.14 -18.31 31.74
C ASN A 308 36.14 -17.97 32.86
N ILE A 309 36.01 -16.83 33.55
CA ILE A 309 36.93 -16.45 34.63
C ILE A 309 36.88 -17.45 35.81
N HIS A 310 35.70 -17.99 36.14
CA HIS A 310 35.59 -19.01 37.19
C HIS A 310 36.07 -20.41 36.80
N LYS A 311 36.28 -20.70 35.51
CA LYS A 311 36.88 -21.97 35.09
C LYS A 311 38.41 -21.99 35.21
N THR A 312 39.06 -20.83 35.27
CA THR A 312 40.52 -20.69 35.37
C THR A 312 41.05 -20.62 36.80
N GLU A 313 40.20 -20.54 37.83
CA GLU A 313 40.61 -20.50 39.24
C GLU A 313 40.49 -21.84 39.98
N ILE A 314 40.09 -22.92 39.28
CA ILE A 314 39.90 -24.27 39.86
C ILE A 314 40.91 -25.29 39.26
N SER A 315 41.94 -24.82 38.57
CA SER A 315 43.06 -25.64 38.06
C SER A 315 44.37 -25.23 38.71
#